data_AF-A0A2V9V3B8-F1
#
_entry.id   AF-A0A2V9V3B8-F1
#
_cell.length_a   1.000
_cell.length_b   1.000
_cell.length_c   1.000
_cell.angle_alpha   90.00
_cell.angle_beta   90.00
_cell.angle_gamma   90.00
#
_symmetry.space_group_name_H-M   'P 1'
#
loop_
_entity.id
_entity.type
_entity.pdbx_description
1 polymer ?
#
loop_
_entity_poly.entity_id
_entity_poly.type
_entity_poly.pdbx_seq_one_letter_code
_entity_poly.pdbx_strand_id
1 'polypeptide(L)'
;MSTSAGVPQKTIYVTLSGLPLSFRLDWPFRAASSGADFHVLHTEIALENSGGLRALVAVNLSVTLREVLPSLQAKDAEAPVINALRKDVDHKQIEFVKSGKLIPLPFSSRHYDFKRSQWVFGKATDENIARLIERKIYWQTRLVGGDVWLDDPTEALYVQSTTEHLAEIAAGLTKLGLFTTSRGYATALPALMDQTERFESEMASARLELEQKHAFERG
;
A
#
# COMPACT_ATOMS: atom_id res chain seq x y z
N MET A 1 15.93 24.61 -23.74
CA MET A 1 14.90 24.01 -22.88
C MET A 1 15.49 22.77 -22.26
N SER A 2 15.99 22.87 -21.04
CA SER A 2 16.67 21.77 -20.36
C SER A 2 15.61 20.80 -19.80
N THR A 3 15.63 19.58 -20.29
CA THR A 3 14.87 18.45 -19.73
C THR A 3 15.46 18.11 -18.36
N SER A 4 14.76 18.47 -17.28
CA SER A 4 15.07 17.90 -15.97
C SER A 4 14.72 16.41 -16.04
N ALA A 5 15.73 15.53 -15.94
CA ALA A 5 15.51 14.12 -15.69
C ALA A 5 14.69 14.01 -14.39
N GLY A 6 13.41 13.69 -14.53
CA GLY A 6 12.45 13.73 -13.44
C GLY A 6 12.84 12.75 -12.35
N VAL A 7 12.90 13.22 -11.11
CA VAL A 7 12.85 12.33 -9.94
C VAL A 7 11.58 11.48 -10.11
N PRO A 8 11.64 10.14 -10.03
CA PRO A 8 10.44 9.33 -10.10
C PRO A 8 9.45 9.84 -9.07
N GLN A 9 8.27 10.22 -9.55
CA GLN A 9 7.23 10.82 -8.72
C GLN A 9 6.82 9.81 -7.66
N LYS A 10 6.73 10.26 -6.40
CA LYS A 10 6.35 9.43 -5.26
C LYS A 10 4.98 8.80 -5.50
N THR A 11 4.87 7.49 -5.29
CA THR A 11 3.60 6.76 -5.33
C THR A 11 3.01 6.68 -3.92
N ILE A 12 1.75 7.09 -3.79
CA ILE A 12 0.94 6.91 -2.60
C ILE A 12 0.06 5.69 -2.79
N TYR A 13 0.27 4.71 -1.91
CA TYR A 13 -0.67 3.62 -1.72
C TYR A 13 -1.59 3.96 -0.55
N VAL A 14 -2.78 3.38 -0.54
CA VAL A 14 -3.73 3.55 0.57
C VAL A 14 -4.10 2.19 1.12
N THR A 15 -4.25 2.10 2.44
CA THR A 15 -4.78 0.90 3.10
C THR A 15 -6.30 0.84 3.03
N LEU A 16 -6.92 -0.32 3.27
CA LEU A 16 -8.38 -0.41 3.35
C LEU A 16 -8.95 0.42 4.50
N SER A 17 -8.18 0.56 5.59
CA SER A 17 -8.47 1.46 6.71
C SER A 17 -8.37 2.96 6.35
N GLY A 18 -7.74 3.32 5.24
CA GLY A 18 -7.66 4.71 4.73
C GLY A 18 -6.38 5.46 5.09
N LEU A 19 -5.33 4.75 5.48
CA LEU A 19 -4.02 5.34 5.78
C LEU A 19 -3.21 5.49 4.48
N PRO A 20 -2.73 6.70 4.14
CA PRO A 20 -1.86 6.92 2.99
C PRO A 20 -0.41 6.53 3.34
N LEU A 21 0.19 5.69 2.51
CA LEU A 21 1.51 5.12 2.71
C LEU A 21 2.41 5.40 1.51
N SER A 22 3.70 5.58 1.78
CA SER A 22 4.73 5.41 0.76
C SER A 22 5.81 4.45 1.25
N PHE A 23 6.52 3.84 0.31
CA PHE A 23 7.48 2.79 0.59
C PHE A 23 8.84 3.10 -0.02
N ARG A 24 9.89 2.84 0.76
CA ARG A 24 11.27 2.74 0.25
C ARG A 24 11.77 1.32 0.49
N LEU A 25 11.98 0.59 -0.60
CA LEU A 25 12.37 -0.82 -0.60
C LEU A 25 13.85 -0.94 -0.96
N ASP A 26 14.67 -1.44 -0.04
CA ASP A 26 16.13 -1.51 -0.21
C ASP A 26 16.55 -2.81 -0.90
N TRP A 27 16.15 -2.97 -2.17
CA TRP A 27 16.46 -4.13 -3.02
C TRP A 27 17.97 -4.43 -3.14
N PRO A 28 18.36 -5.69 -3.42
CA PRO A 28 17.53 -6.89 -3.51
C PRO A 28 17.27 -7.52 -2.13
N PHE A 29 16.46 -8.59 -2.09
CA PHE A 29 16.43 -9.51 -0.95
C PHE A 29 17.84 -10.07 -0.68
N ARG A 30 18.25 -10.10 0.60
CA ARG A 30 19.56 -10.62 1.05
C ARG A 30 19.35 -11.85 1.92
N ALA A 31 20.21 -12.85 1.81
CA ALA A 31 20.19 -13.98 2.75
C ALA A 31 20.42 -13.49 4.18
N ALA A 32 19.70 -14.06 5.15
CA ALA A 32 19.91 -13.72 6.55
C ALA A 32 21.32 -14.16 7.02
N SER A 33 22.04 -13.30 7.72
CA SER A 33 23.43 -13.53 8.15
C SER A 33 23.56 -14.39 9.41
N SER A 34 22.45 -14.70 10.10
CA SER A 34 22.42 -15.36 11.41
C SER A 34 22.11 -16.86 11.38
N GLY A 35 22.42 -17.54 10.28
CA GLY A 35 22.13 -18.98 10.10
C GLY A 35 20.65 -19.32 9.99
N ALA A 36 19.81 -18.32 9.70
CA ALA A 36 18.38 -18.51 9.50
C ALA A 36 18.05 -18.71 8.02
N ASP A 37 17.15 -19.65 7.73
CA ASP A 37 16.73 -20.01 6.38
C ASP A 37 15.64 -19.07 5.86
N PHE A 38 15.97 -17.77 5.73
CA PHE A 38 15.10 -16.79 5.07
C PHE A 38 15.91 -15.70 4.37
N HIS A 39 15.24 -15.01 3.44
CA HIS A 39 15.78 -13.79 2.85
C HIS A 39 15.12 -12.57 3.48
N VAL A 40 15.85 -11.48 3.58
CA VAL A 40 15.41 -10.23 4.19
C VAL A 40 15.45 -9.10 3.17
N LEU A 41 14.36 -8.33 3.12
CA LEU A 41 14.33 -7.02 2.47
C LEU A 41 14.06 -5.97 3.54
N HIS A 42 14.92 -4.95 3.62
CA HIS A 42 14.67 -3.82 4.50
C HIS A 42 13.78 -2.82 3.79
N THR A 43 12.79 -2.33 4.53
CA THR A 43 11.77 -1.42 4.02
C THR A 43 11.54 -0.31 5.01
N GLU A 44 11.38 0.92 4.52
CA GLU A 44 10.79 2.00 5.27
C GLU A 44 9.37 2.25 4.76
N ILE A 45 8.40 2.23 5.67
CA ILE A 45 7.03 2.65 5.42
C ILE A 45 6.87 4.04 6.03
N ALA A 46 6.57 5.04 5.21
CA ALA A 46 6.16 6.35 5.72
C ALA A 46 4.62 6.38 5.81
N LEU A 47 4.10 6.78 6.96
CA LEU A 47 2.70 7.16 7.09
C LEU A 47 2.59 8.60 6.62
N GLU A 48 2.02 8.83 5.45
CA GLU A 48 1.93 10.17 4.89
C GLU A 48 0.95 11.04 5.67
N ASN A 49 1.07 12.36 5.51
CA ASN A 49 0.24 13.34 6.24
C ASN A 49 0.33 13.23 7.78
N SER A 50 1.41 12.67 8.34
CA SER A 50 1.53 12.37 9.78
C SER A 50 2.64 13.12 10.53
N GLY A 51 3.29 14.11 9.90
CA GLY A 51 4.44 14.80 10.51
C GLY A 51 5.71 13.93 10.59
N GLY A 52 5.85 12.98 9.65
CA GLY A 52 7.03 12.14 9.48
C GLY A 52 7.05 10.88 10.34
N LEU A 53 5.89 10.33 10.71
CA LEU A 53 5.84 9.00 11.30
C LEU A 53 6.18 7.94 10.26
N ARG A 54 6.95 6.95 10.68
CA ARG A 54 7.43 5.87 9.83
C ARG A 54 7.58 4.58 10.62
N ALA A 55 7.75 3.48 9.90
CA ALA A 55 8.15 2.20 10.45
C ALA A 55 9.31 1.65 9.62
N LEU A 56 10.33 1.13 10.30
CA LEU A 56 11.39 0.35 9.66
C LEU A 56 11.01 -1.13 9.78
N VAL A 57 10.96 -1.82 8.65
CA VAL A 57 10.48 -3.20 8.55
C VAL A 57 11.54 -4.09 7.92
N ALA A 58 11.76 -5.25 8.51
CA ALA A 58 12.51 -6.35 7.90
C ALA A 58 11.51 -7.38 7.35
N VAL A 59 11.30 -7.37 6.04
CA VAL A 59 10.43 -8.33 5.36
C VAL A 59 11.18 -9.65 5.21
N ASN A 60 10.76 -10.65 5.99
CA ASN A 60 11.40 -11.96 6.07
C ASN A 60 10.69 -12.94 5.13
N LEU A 61 11.25 -13.15 3.95
CA LEU A 61 10.78 -14.09 2.93
C LEU A 61 11.15 -15.52 3.31
N SER A 62 10.14 -16.37 3.57
CA SER A 62 10.36 -17.79 3.87
C SER A 62 10.86 -18.57 2.65
N VAL A 63 11.56 -19.69 2.89
CA VAL A 63 12.03 -20.60 1.82
C VAL A 63 10.88 -21.10 0.95
N THR A 64 9.78 -21.54 1.55
CA THR A 64 8.62 -22.04 0.80
C THR A 64 8.02 -20.98 -0.12
N LEU A 65 8.01 -19.71 0.30
CA LEU A 65 7.49 -18.63 -0.53
C LEU A 65 8.53 -18.19 -1.57
N ARG A 66 9.82 -18.33 -1.28
CA ARG A 66 10.88 -18.11 -2.27
C ARG A 66 10.74 -19.04 -3.48
N GLU A 67 10.26 -20.27 -3.29
CA GLU A 67 10.08 -21.25 -4.37
C GLU A 67 9.01 -20.85 -5.40
N VAL A 68 8.00 -20.05 -5.00
CA VAL A 68 6.95 -19.58 -5.93
C VAL A 68 7.30 -18.28 -6.63
N LEU A 69 8.32 -17.55 -6.15
CA LEU A 69 8.76 -16.30 -6.76
C LEU A 69 9.64 -16.58 -7.98
N PRO A 70 9.33 -16.01 -9.17
CA PRO A 70 10.17 -16.14 -10.35
C PRO A 70 11.61 -15.66 -10.11
N SER A 71 11.77 -14.57 -9.36
CA SER A 71 13.07 -14.11 -8.87
C SER A 71 12.94 -13.26 -7.60
N LEU A 72 14.08 -12.90 -7.02
CA LEU A 72 14.19 -12.00 -5.86
C LEU A 72 14.29 -10.51 -6.24
N GLN A 73 14.10 -10.18 -7.51
CA GLN A 73 14.19 -8.82 -8.03
C GLN A 73 12.86 -8.09 -7.88
N ALA A 74 12.92 -6.75 -7.85
CA ALA A 74 11.76 -5.88 -7.69
C ALA A 74 10.61 -6.23 -8.64
N LYS A 75 10.93 -6.44 -9.92
CA LYS A 75 9.94 -6.77 -10.97
C LYS A 75 9.04 -7.98 -10.67
N ASP A 76 9.51 -8.92 -9.85
CA ASP A 76 8.78 -10.17 -9.57
C ASP A 76 8.23 -10.23 -8.13
N ALA A 77 8.68 -9.33 -7.24
CA ALA A 77 8.39 -9.42 -5.80
C ALA A 77 7.84 -8.12 -5.19
N GLU A 78 7.91 -6.98 -5.88
CA GLU A 78 7.55 -5.68 -5.30
C GLU A 78 6.05 -5.56 -4.97
N ALA A 79 5.17 -5.84 -5.93
CA ALA A 79 3.73 -5.77 -5.71
C ALA A 79 3.24 -6.62 -4.52
N PRO A 80 3.61 -7.92 -4.40
CA PRO A 80 3.18 -8.71 -3.24
C PRO A 80 3.87 -8.28 -1.92
N VAL A 81 5.08 -7.72 -1.94
CA VAL A 81 5.70 -7.12 -0.75
C VAL A 81 4.94 -5.88 -0.28
N ILE A 82 4.62 -4.95 -1.18
CA ILE A 82 3.82 -3.76 -0.89
C ILE A 82 2.48 -4.17 -0.25
N ASN A 83 1.82 -5.18 -0.82
CA ASN A 83 0.52 -5.62 -0.33
C ASN A 83 0.60 -6.39 1.00
N ALA A 84 1.70 -7.12 1.26
CA ALA A 84 1.94 -7.70 2.58
C ALA A 84 2.11 -6.61 3.65
N LEU A 85 2.86 -5.54 3.34
CA LEU A 85 3.03 -4.39 4.23
C LEU A 85 1.69 -3.70 4.50
N ARG A 86 0.89 -3.44 3.47
CA ARG A 86 -0.46 -2.86 3.63
C ARG A 86 -1.38 -3.72 4.48
N LYS A 87 -1.38 -5.04 4.25
CA LYS A 87 -2.15 -6.01 5.03
C LYS A 87 -1.77 -5.97 6.51
N ASP A 88 -0.48 -5.91 6.81
CA ASP A 88 0.00 -5.83 8.21
C ASP A 88 -0.35 -4.49 8.87
N VAL A 89 -0.40 -3.39 8.11
CA VAL A 89 -0.93 -2.11 8.60
C VAL A 89 -2.43 -2.22 8.91
N ASP A 90 -3.25 -2.81 8.02
CA ASP A 90 -4.69 -3.00 8.28
C ASP A 90 -4.95 -3.93 9.48
N HIS A 91 -4.11 -4.94 9.67
CA HIS A 91 -4.13 -5.80 10.85
C HIS A 91 -3.50 -5.14 12.09
N LYS A 92 -3.10 -3.87 11.98
CA LYS A 92 -2.53 -3.04 13.04
C LYS A 92 -1.27 -3.69 13.65
N GLN A 93 -0.51 -4.45 12.88
CA GLN A 93 0.72 -5.14 13.32
C GLN A 93 1.95 -4.24 13.24
N ILE A 94 1.86 -3.16 12.46
CA ILE A 94 2.93 -2.18 12.29
C ILE A 94 2.61 -0.95 13.13
N GLU A 95 3.56 -0.54 13.96
CA GLU A 95 3.48 0.71 14.71
C GLU A 95 4.28 1.80 13.99
N PHE A 96 3.68 2.98 13.81
CA PHE A 96 4.34 4.13 13.20
C PHE A 96 4.91 5.06 14.28
N VAL A 97 6.22 5.01 14.48
CA VAL A 97 6.94 5.76 15.52
C VAL A 97 8.25 6.31 14.97
N LYS A 98 8.81 7.35 15.60
CA LYS A 98 10.15 7.86 15.24
C LYS A 98 11.27 6.98 15.82
N SER A 99 11.14 5.67 15.67
CA SER A 99 12.11 4.67 16.13
C SER A 99 13.02 4.22 15.00
N GLY A 100 14.27 3.89 15.35
CA GLY A 100 15.23 3.22 14.45
C GLY A 100 15.15 1.69 14.47
N LYS A 101 14.23 1.11 15.27
CA LYS A 101 14.11 -0.34 15.41
C LYS A 101 13.40 -0.96 14.21
N LEU A 102 14.00 -2.01 13.64
CA LEU A 102 13.36 -2.86 12.63
C LEU A 102 12.30 -3.77 13.26
N ILE A 103 11.11 -3.76 12.68
CA ILE A 103 10.01 -4.67 13.02
C ILE A 103 10.03 -5.83 12.00
N PRO A 104 10.05 -7.10 12.43
CA PRO A 104 10.00 -8.21 11.50
C PRO A 104 8.60 -8.37 10.91
N LEU A 105 8.49 -8.50 9.58
CA LEU A 105 7.27 -8.89 8.88
C LEU A 105 7.48 -10.29 8.27
N PRO A 106 6.74 -11.32 8.68
CA PRO A 106 6.87 -12.67 8.11
C PRO A 106 6.17 -12.76 6.75
N PHE A 107 6.93 -12.64 5.66
CA PHE A 107 6.42 -12.83 4.30
C PHE A 107 6.48 -14.33 3.92
N SER A 108 5.36 -15.01 4.21
CA SER A 108 5.24 -16.46 4.18
C SER A 108 4.01 -16.94 3.39
N SER A 109 3.77 -18.25 3.39
CA SER A 109 2.60 -18.92 2.79
C SER A 109 1.24 -18.34 3.23
N ARG A 110 1.17 -17.53 4.29
CA ARG A 110 -0.02 -16.76 4.68
C ARG A 110 -0.46 -15.71 3.65
N HIS A 111 0.40 -15.42 2.68
CA HIS A 111 0.15 -14.47 1.59
C HIS A 111 -0.07 -15.16 0.25
N TYR A 112 -0.02 -16.49 0.17
CA TYR A 112 -0.11 -17.21 -1.09
C TYR A 112 -0.93 -18.50 -0.97
N ASP A 113 -1.97 -18.63 -1.78
CA ASP A 113 -2.74 -19.87 -1.94
C ASP A 113 -2.06 -20.74 -3.01
N PHE A 114 -1.35 -21.78 -2.55
CA PHE A 114 -0.65 -22.73 -3.42
C PHE A 114 -1.58 -23.59 -4.27
N LYS A 115 -2.84 -23.80 -3.86
CA LYS A 115 -3.80 -24.59 -4.64
C LYS A 115 -4.30 -23.81 -5.86
N ARG A 116 -4.43 -22.49 -5.70
CA ARG A 116 -4.89 -21.58 -6.75
C ARG A 116 -3.74 -20.86 -7.46
N SER A 117 -2.51 -21.05 -7.00
CA SER A 117 -1.32 -20.32 -7.45
C SER A 117 -1.51 -18.80 -7.41
N GLN A 118 -2.08 -18.28 -6.33
CA GLN A 118 -2.53 -16.89 -6.24
C GLN A 118 -2.11 -16.21 -4.93
N TRP A 119 -1.73 -14.94 -5.00
CA TRP A 119 -1.49 -14.12 -3.81
C TRP A 119 -2.79 -13.74 -3.09
N VAL A 120 -2.73 -13.63 -1.75
CA VAL A 120 -3.90 -13.43 -0.88
C VAL A 120 -3.61 -12.35 0.17
N PHE A 121 -4.14 -11.14 -0.06
CA PHE A 121 -3.97 -10.00 0.85
C PHE A 121 -5.25 -9.64 1.60
N GLY A 122 -6.40 -9.73 0.93
CA GLY A 122 -7.72 -9.68 1.55
C GLY A 122 -8.76 -9.48 0.45
N LYS A 123 -9.94 -10.11 0.55
CA LYS A 123 -11.00 -9.87 -0.42
C LYS A 123 -11.80 -8.66 0.04
N ALA A 124 -11.89 -7.63 -0.80
CA ALA A 124 -12.73 -6.48 -0.55
C ALA A 124 -14.09 -6.63 -1.26
N THR A 125 -15.13 -6.00 -0.72
CA THR A 125 -16.39 -5.80 -1.42
C THR A 125 -16.27 -4.62 -2.38
N ASP A 126 -17.18 -4.50 -3.34
CA ASP A 126 -17.18 -3.39 -4.31
C ASP A 126 -17.28 -2.03 -3.61
N GLU A 127 -18.01 -1.93 -2.48
CA GLU A 127 -18.09 -0.71 -1.68
C GLU A 127 -16.73 -0.34 -1.07
N ASN A 128 -15.98 -1.34 -0.60
CA ASN A 128 -14.64 -1.12 -0.05
C ASN A 128 -13.63 -0.79 -1.14
N ILE A 129 -13.73 -1.40 -2.32
CA ILE A 129 -12.90 -1.05 -3.49
C ILE A 129 -13.21 0.38 -3.94
N ALA A 130 -14.49 0.77 -3.98
CA ALA A 130 -14.90 2.12 -4.33
C ALA A 130 -14.28 3.17 -3.38
N ARG A 131 -14.36 2.91 -2.06
CA ARG A 131 -13.72 3.77 -1.04
C ARG A 131 -12.19 3.82 -1.20
N LEU A 132 -11.56 2.68 -1.50
CA LEU A 132 -10.11 2.62 -1.74
C LEU A 132 -9.71 3.48 -2.94
N ILE A 133 -10.43 3.38 -4.06
CA ILE A 133 -10.19 4.17 -5.28
C ILE A 133 -10.32 5.66 -4.96
N GLU A 134 -11.41 6.06 -4.30
CA GLU A 134 -11.66 7.47 -3.96
C GLU A 134 -10.56 8.05 -3.05
N ARG A 135 -10.17 7.30 -2.00
CA ARG A 135 -9.07 7.67 -1.10
C ARG A 135 -7.72 7.71 -1.81
N LYS A 136 -7.44 6.75 -2.70
CA LYS A 136 -6.21 6.75 -3.51
C LYS A 136 -6.12 8.01 -4.34
N ILE A 137 -7.20 8.36 -5.05
CA ILE A 137 -7.25 9.57 -5.88
C ILE A 137 -7.01 10.81 -5.01
N TYR A 138 -7.76 10.94 -3.92
CA TYR A 138 -7.61 12.08 -3.01
C TYR A 138 -6.19 12.19 -2.46
N TRP A 139 -5.64 11.14 -1.86
CA TRP A 139 -4.33 11.20 -1.19
C TRP A 139 -3.18 11.38 -2.18
N GLN A 140 -3.18 10.68 -3.32
CA GLN A 140 -2.16 10.88 -4.35
C GLN A 140 -2.19 12.32 -4.87
N THR A 141 -3.37 12.85 -5.20
CA THR A 141 -3.49 14.25 -5.66
C THR A 141 -3.12 15.24 -4.57
N ARG A 142 -3.55 15.03 -3.32
CA ARG A 142 -3.29 15.96 -2.21
C ARG A 142 -1.81 16.06 -1.84
N LEU A 143 -1.10 14.93 -1.87
CA LEU A 143 0.28 14.81 -1.38
C LEU A 143 1.32 14.94 -2.48
N VAL A 144 0.97 14.61 -3.72
CA VAL A 144 1.90 14.55 -4.85
C VAL A 144 1.40 15.38 -6.04
N GLY A 145 0.09 15.43 -6.25
CA GLY A 145 -0.53 16.12 -7.37
C GLY A 145 -0.56 15.28 -8.65
N GLY A 146 -1.15 15.88 -9.70
CA GLY A 146 -1.29 15.24 -11.01
C GLY A 146 -2.38 14.17 -11.07
N ASP A 147 -2.43 13.50 -12.22
CA ASP A 147 -3.38 12.43 -12.50
C ASP A 147 -2.95 11.12 -11.82
N VAL A 148 -3.94 10.35 -11.36
CA VAL A 148 -3.74 9.15 -10.56
C VAL A 148 -3.94 7.92 -11.42
N TRP A 149 -2.91 7.09 -11.54
CA TRP A 149 -2.98 5.84 -12.30
C TRP A 149 -3.87 4.80 -11.59
N LEU A 150 -4.91 4.35 -12.29
CA LEU A 150 -5.90 3.39 -11.79
C LEU A 150 -5.65 1.96 -12.28
N ASP A 151 -4.96 1.76 -13.40
CA ASP A 151 -4.68 0.43 -13.96
C ASP A 151 -3.47 -0.25 -13.30
N ASP A 152 -3.22 0.00 -12.01
CA ASP A 152 -2.10 -0.56 -11.26
C ASP A 152 -2.42 -1.99 -10.80
N PRO A 153 -1.73 -3.04 -11.32
CA PRO A 153 -1.96 -4.42 -10.90
C PRO A 153 -1.69 -4.65 -9.41
N THR A 154 -0.86 -3.81 -8.78
CA THR A 154 -0.59 -3.87 -7.32
C THR A 154 -1.85 -3.58 -6.51
N GLU A 155 -2.70 -2.66 -6.97
CA GLU A 155 -3.99 -2.36 -6.33
C GLU A 155 -4.98 -3.51 -6.52
N ALA A 156 -5.12 -4.01 -7.74
CA ALA A 156 -6.04 -5.11 -8.02
C ALA A 156 -5.68 -6.35 -7.19
N LEU A 157 -4.38 -6.65 -7.07
CA LEU A 157 -3.86 -7.74 -6.25
C LEU A 157 -4.19 -7.57 -4.77
N TYR A 158 -4.11 -6.35 -4.24
CA TYR A 158 -4.34 -6.05 -2.82
C TYR A 158 -5.77 -6.39 -2.38
N VAL A 159 -6.74 -6.10 -3.24
CA VAL A 159 -8.17 -6.33 -2.97
C VAL A 159 -8.71 -7.65 -3.55
N GLN A 160 -7.82 -8.51 -4.08
CA GLN A 160 -8.16 -9.77 -4.76
C GLN A 160 -9.17 -9.59 -5.91
N SER A 161 -8.88 -8.63 -6.78
CA SER A 161 -9.68 -8.28 -7.95
C SER A 161 -8.81 -8.17 -9.21
N THR A 162 -9.40 -7.69 -10.31
CA THR A 162 -8.69 -7.39 -11.57
C THR A 162 -8.69 -5.89 -11.85
N THR A 163 -7.76 -5.44 -12.70
CA THR A 163 -7.69 -4.03 -13.15
C THR A 163 -8.97 -3.60 -13.85
N GLU A 164 -9.61 -4.51 -14.59
CA GLU A 164 -10.86 -4.26 -15.30
C GLU A 164 -12.00 -3.99 -14.32
N HIS A 165 -12.15 -4.82 -13.28
CA HIS A 165 -13.18 -4.62 -12.25
C HIS A 165 -12.97 -3.31 -11.47
N LEU A 166 -11.72 -2.95 -11.18
CA LEU A 166 -11.38 -1.66 -10.58
C LEU A 166 -11.78 -0.50 -11.50
N ALA A 167 -11.52 -0.61 -12.81
CA ALA A 167 -11.91 0.39 -13.79
C ALA A 167 -13.44 0.52 -13.92
N GLU A 168 -14.19 -0.58 -13.85
CA GLU A 168 -15.66 -0.57 -13.83
C GLU A 168 -16.22 0.17 -12.61
N ILE A 169 -15.69 -0.11 -11.42
CA ILE A 169 -16.07 0.60 -10.19
C ILE A 169 -15.71 2.09 -10.28
N ALA A 170 -14.50 2.41 -10.76
CA ALA A 170 -14.07 3.80 -10.95
C ALA A 170 -14.98 4.54 -11.93
N ALA A 171 -15.38 3.91 -13.05
CA ALA A 171 -16.33 4.47 -13.99
C ALA A 171 -17.69 4.76 -13.34
N GLY A 172 -18.17 3.86 -12.48
CA GLY A 172 -19.37 4.10 -11.66
C GLY A 172 -19.26 5.33 -10.76
N LEU A 173 -18.11 5.51 -10.11
CA LEU A 173 -17.83 6.63 -9.21
C LEU A 173 -17.75 7.99 -9.90
N THR A 174 -17.39 8.05 -11.19
CA THR A 174 -17.35 9.33 -11.95
C THR A 174 -18.69 10.07 -11.94
N LYS A 175 -19.81 9.34 -11.79
CA LYS A 175 -21.16 9.91 -11.70
C LYS A 175 -21.36 10.80 -10.47
N LEU A 176 -20.51 10.68 -9.45
CA LEU A 176 -20.54 11.52 -8.25
C LEU A 176 -19.90 12.89 -8.48
N GLY A 177 -19.26 13.13 -9.64
CA GLY A 177 -18.63 14.42 -9.96
C GLY A 177 -17.39 14.75 -9.12
N LEU A 178 -16.77 13.73 -8.51
CA LEU A 178 -15.58 13.87 -7.67
C LEU A 178 -14.27 13.81 -8.46
N PHE A 179 -14.26 13.06 -9.56
CA PHE A 179 -13.12 12.94 -10.45
C PHE A 179 -13.61 12.54 -11.85
N THR A 180 -12.76 12.74 -12.85
CA THR A 180 -12.94 12.20 -14.20
C THR A 180 -11.92 11.10 -14.45
N THR A 181 -12.20 10.21 -15.39
CA THR A 181 -11.25 9.16 -15.81
C THR A 181 -10.95 9.27 -17.31
N SER A 182 -9.70 9.00 -17.68
CA SER A 182 -9.24 8.96 -19.06
C SER A 182 -8.00 8.08 -19.18
N ARG A 183 -8.00 7.14 -20.13
CA ARG A 183 -6.84 6.27 -20.48
C ARG A 183 -6.18 5.58 -19.27
N GLY A 184 -6.97 5.11 -18.31
CA GLY A 184 -6.45 4.42 -17.11
C GLY A 184 -5.97 5.36 -15.99
N TYR A 185 -6.21 6.67 -16.13
CA TYR A 185 -5.90 7.68 -15.13
C TYR A 185 -7.17 8.36 -14.62
N ALA A 186 -7.09 8.90 -13.39
CA ALA A 186 -8.11 9.73 -12.79
C ALA A 186 -7.58 11.14 -12.54
N THR A 187 -8.38 12.15 -12.86
CA THR A 187 -8.10 13.55 -12.49
C THR A 187 -9.09 13.96 -11.40
N ALA A 188 -8.58 14.28 -10.21
CA ALA A 188 -9.41 14.79 -9.12
C ALA A 188 -10.05 16.14 -9.50
N LEU A 189 -11.33 16.30 -9.22
CA LEU A 189 -12.04 17.56 -9.38
C LEU A 189 -12.01 18.37 -8.07
N PRO A 190 -12.24 19.70 -8.13
CA PRO A 190 -12.31 20.53 -6.93
C PRO A 190 -13.25 19.97 -5.85
N ALA A 191 -14.40 19.41 -6.25
CA ALA A 191 -15.36 18.80 -5.33
C ALA A 191 -14.81 17.64 -4.48
N LEU A 192 -13.81 16.90 -4.97
CA LEU A 192 -13.12 15.90 -4.15
C LEU A 192 -12.09 16.55 -3.22
N MET A 193 -11.35 17.54 -3.73
CA MET A 193 -10.31 18.22 -2.97
C MET A 193 -10.86 19.09 -1.83
N ASP A 194 -12.08 19.61 -1.99
CA ASP A 194 -12.81 20.37 -0.97
C ASP A 194 -13.23 19.50 0.22
N GLN A 195 -13.19 18.16 0.12
CA GLN A 195 -13.56 17.23 1.19
C GLN A 195 -12.40 16.92 2.16
N THR A 196 -11.48 17.86 2.34
CA THR A 196 -10.27 17.68 3.15
C THR A 196 -10.59 17.26 4.58
N GLU A 197 -11.56 17.89 5.23
CA GLU A 197 -11.96 17.55 6.61
C GLU A 197 -12.39 16.08 6.74
N ARG A 198 -13.15 15.55 5.76
CA ARG A 198 -13.59 14.15 5.77
C ARG A 198 -12.40 13.19 5.71
N PHE A 199 -11.53 13.37 4.72
CA PHE A 199 -10.39 12.46 4.54
C PHE A 199 -9.38 12.52 5.69
N GLU A 200 -9.09 13.73 6.19
CA GLU A 200 -8.20 13.89 7.35
C GLU A 200 -8.82 13.28 8.62
N SER A 201 -10.13 13.42 8.82
CA SER A 201 -10.84 12.81 9.95
C SER A 201 -10.87 11.28 9.87
N GLU A 202 -11.10 10.72 8.68
CA GLU A 202 -11.03 9.27 8.43
C GLU A 202 -9.62 8.73 8.71
N MET A 203 -8.58 9.39 8.21
CA MET A 203 -7.19 9.01 8.45
C MET A 203 -6.84 9.11 9.94
N ALA A 204 -7.23 10.21 10.62
CA ALA A 204 -6.99 10.40 12.03
C ALA A 204 -7.66 9.30 12.87
N SER A 205 -8.89 8.93 12.52
CA SER A 205 -9.63 7.83 13.16
C SER A 205 -8.92 6.49 12.97
N ALA A 206 -8.56 6.15 11.74
CA ALA A 206 -7.83 4.91 11.42
C ALA A 206 -6.47 4.84 12.13
N ARG A 207 -5.78 5.97 12.25
CA ARG A 207 -4.51 6.06 12.97
C ARG A 207 -4.70 5.87 14.47
N LEU A 208 -5.70 6.51 15.06
CA LEU A 208 -6.01 6.38 16.49
C LEU A 208 -6.29 4.92 16.85
N GLU A 209 -7.06 4.21 16.03
CA GLU A 209 -7.33 2.79 16.25
C GLU A 209 -6.07 1.91 16.19
N LEU A 210 -5.13 2.25 15.30
CA LEU A 210 -3.83 1.58 15.21
C LEU A 210 -3.01 1.83 16.48
N GLU A 211 -2.93 3.08 16.93
CA GLU A 211 -2.20 3.48 18.14
C GLU A 211 -2.78 2.83 19.41
N GLN A 212 -4.11 2.75 19.53
CA GLN A 212 -4.78 2.12 20.66
C GLN A 212 -4.42 0.65 20.82
N LYS A 213 -4.33 -0.10 19.71
CA LYS A 213 -3.92 -1.51 19.77
C LYS A 213 -2.49 -1.66 20.31
N HIS A 214 -1.55 -0.87 19.80
CA HIS A 214 -0.15 -0.93 20.25
C HIS A 214 0.02 -0.44 21.69
N ALA A 215 -0.78 0.55 22.12
CA ALA A 215 -0.80 0.99 23.50
C ALA A 215 -1.26 -0.12 24.46
N PHE A 216 -2.29 -0.88 24.07
CA PHE A 216 -2.76 -2.04 24.83
C PHE A 216 -1.70 -3.16 24.91
N GLU A 217 -0.98 -3.45 23.82
CA GLU A 217 0.06 -4.48 23.80
C GLU A 217 1.33 -4.12 24.62
N ARG A 218 1.49 -2.86 25.03
CA ARG A 218 2.58 -2.39 25.89
C ARG A 218 2.28 -2.44 27.40
N GLY A 219 0.99 -2.46 27.78
CA GLY A 219 0.53 -2.41 29.17
C GLY A 219 0.28 -3.80 29.74
#